data_AF-A0A366BXT0-F1
#
_entry.id   AF-A0A366BXT0-F1
#
_cell.length_a   1.000
_cell.length_b   1.000
_cell.length_c   1.000
_cell.angle_alpha   90.00
_cell.angle_beta   90.00
_cell.angle_gamma   90.00
#
_symmetry.space_group_name_H-M   'P 1'
#
loop_
_entity.id
_entity.type
_entity.pdbx_description
1 polymer ?
#
loop_
_entity_poly.entity_id
_entity_poly.type
_entity_poly.pdbx_seq_one_letter_code
_entity_poly.pdbx_strand_id
1 'polypeptide(L)'
;MAARRHLAPVETGDLPDYPISSEDRLDSHFFVQWNLKRWRKSEFRQLAEPEVGWYGFLLICEAHDETPVGTLPTDERLLAKALGITVDRWHQICEREMTPLHGWSRVRCDNGEIRLAHPVVTEVAVEALASSRRNRAEAEQRRRNKRLKDLREMIEKRIGAGQLLRGPQFLDRFDDWLAERYPETQRREGFIRQALDEFTAEMAR
;
A
#
# COMPACT_ATOMS: atom_id res chain seq x y z
N MET A 1 -44.86 -12.86 6.27
CA MET A 1 -45.00 -12.06 5.04
C MET A 1 -43.61 -11.60 4.63
N ALA A 2 -43.14 -11.98 3.44
CA ALA A 2 -41.79 -11.63 2.97
C ALA A 2 -41.73 -10.15 2.55
N ALA A 3 -40.80 -9.39 3.14
CA ALA A 3 -40.57 -7.99 2.80
C ALA A 3 -40.11 -7.86 1.35
N ARG A 4 -40.83 -7.07 0.55
CA ARG A 4 -40.44 -6.72 -0.82
C ARG A 4 -39.14 -5.91 -0.77
N ARG A 5 -38.06 -6.47 -1.31
CA ARG A 5 -36.83 -5.72 -1.59
C ARG A 5 -37.11 -4.72 -2.71
N HIS A 6 -37.16 -3.44 -2.36
CA HIS A 6 -37.16 -2.36 -3.33
C HIS A 6 -35.74 -2.16 -3.84
N LEU A 7 -35.49 -2.52 -5.11
CA LEU A 7 -34.30 -2.07 -5.82
C LEU A 7 -34.60 -0.65 -6.32
N ALA A 8 -33.88 0.33 -5.78
CA ALA A 8 -33.91 1.69 -6.28
C ALA A 8 -32.71 1.90 -7.23
N PRO A 9 -32.91 2.46 -8.43
CA PRO A 9 -31.80 2.92 -9.25
C PRO A 9 -31.07 4.05 -8.50
N VAL A 10 -29.75 3.90 -8.32
CA VAL A 10 -28.89 4.97 -7.82
C VAL A 10 -28.38 5.71 -9.04
N GLU A 11 -28.70 7.01 -9.17
CA GLU A 11 -28.08 7.87 -10.17
C GLU A 11 -26.57 7.89 -9.92
N THR A 12 -25.81 7.21 -10.78
CA THR A 12 -24.37 7.12 -10.64
C THR A 12 -23.65 8.37 -11.13
N GLY A 13 -24.32 9.27 -11.85
CA GLY A 13 -23.72 10.42 -12.55
C GLY A 13 -22.92 11.37 -11.66
N ASP A 14 -23.35 11.58 -10.42
CA ASP A 14 -22.84 12.64 -9.53
C ASP A 14 -21.94 12.14 -8.38
N LEU A 15 -21.62 10.85 -8.34
CA LEU A 15 -20.72 10.34 -7.29
C LEU A 15 -19.29 10.82 -7.54
N PRO A 16 -18.58 11.34 -6.52
CA PRO A 16 -17.18 11.70 -6.66
C PRO A 16 -16.34 10.45 -6.92
N ASP A 17 -15.36 10.58 -7.81
CA ASP A 17 -14.40 9.52 -8.08
C ASP A 17 -13.43 9.37 -6.89
N TYR A 18 -13.16 8.13 -6.51
CA TYR A 18 -12.23 7.79 -5.44
C TYR A 18 -10.79 7.98 -5.93
N PRO A 19 -9.91 8.65 -5.16
CA PRO A 19 -8.58 9.03 -5.66
C PRO A 19 -7.55 7.90 -5.64
N ILE A 20 -7.85 6.75 -5.01
CA ILE A 20 -6.95 5.60 -4.91
C ILE A 20 -7.45 4.52 -5.87
N SER A 21 -6.52 3.96 -6.65
CA SER A 21 -6.83 2.89 -7.59
C SER A 21 -7.18 1.59 -6.87
N SER A 22 -8.08 0.78 -7.44
CA SER A 22 -8.34 -0.58 -6.98
C SER A 22 -7.13 -1.53 -7.12
N GLU A 23 -6.12 -1.16 -7.91
CA GLU A 23 -4.86 -1.90 -8.05
C GLU A 23 -3.84 -1.55 -6.96
N ASP A 24 -4.01 -0.42 -6.27
CA ASP A 24 -3.10 -0.01 -5.20
C ASP A 24 -3.29 -0.89 -3.95
N ARG A 25 -2.17 -1.39 -3.41
CA ARG A 25 -2.13 -2.30 -2.25
C ARG A 25 -1.24 -1.76 -1.13
N LEU A 26 -1.63 -2.07 0.10
CA LEU A 26 -0.86 -1.80 1.31
C LEU A 26 -0.46 -3.12 2.03
N ASP A 27 -0.21 -4.20 1.29
CA ASP A 27 0.01 -5.56 1.82
C ASP A 27 1.16 -5.68 2.84
N SER A 28 2.11 -4.75 2.86
CA SER A 28 3.23 -4.72 3.81
C SER A 28 3.13 -3.61 4.86
N HIS A 29 2.00 -2.90 4.94
CA HIS A 29 1.71 -1.86 5.91
C HIS A 29 0.83 -2.43 7.03
N PHE A 30 1.46 -2.92 8.10
CA PHE A 30 0.74 -3.49 9.26
C PHE A 30 0.26 -2.45 10.26
N PHE A 31 0.51 -1.17 9.99
CA PHE A 31 0.14 -0.07 10.87
C PHE A 31 -0.39 1.10 10.03
N VAL A 32 -1.40 1.76 10.59
CA VAL A 32 -1.95 3.00 10.04
C VAL A 32 -1.56 4.15 10.95
N GLN A 33 -1.13 5.26 10.36
CA GLN A 33 -0.83 6.46 11.11
C GLN A 33 -2.13 7.04 11.68
N TRP A 34 -2.35 6.84 12.98
CA TRP A 34 -3.54 7.32 13.66
C TRP A 34 -3.32 8.66 14.36
N ASN A 35 -3.98 9.72 13.87
CA ASN A 35 -3.91 11.03 14.51
C ASN A 35 -4.80 11.09 15.76
N LEU A 36 -4.24 10.69 16.91
CA LEU A 36 -4.92 10.69 18.20
C LEU A 36 -5.50 12.05 18.61
N LYS A 37 -4.84 13.16 18.23
CA LYS A 37 -5.34 14.51 18.55
C LYS A 37 -6.60 14.82 17.74
N ARG A 38 -6.61 14.48 16.44
CA ARG A 38 -7.78 14.63 15.55
C ARG A 38 -8.92 13.75 16.02
N TRP A 39 -8.66 12.47 16.32
CA TRP A 39 -9.67 11.53 16.81
C TRP A 39 -10.34 12.02 18.11
N ARG A 40 -9.56 12.36 19.14
CA ARG A 40 -10.10 12.83 20.43
C ARG A 40 -10.92 14.12 20.31
N LYS A 41 -10.62 14.96 19.33
CA LYS A 41 -11.32 16.22 19.10
C LYS A 41 -12.46 16.12 18.09
N SER A 42 -12.65 14.97 17.46
CA SER A 42 -13.74 14.79 16.49
C SER A 42 -15.10 14.83 17.18
N GLU A 43 -16.08 15.40 16.48
CA GLU A 43 -17.47 15.42 16.93
C GLU A 43 -17.99 14.01 17.16
N PHE A 44 -17.73 13.09 16.23
CA PHE A 44 -18.08 11.68 16.34
C PHE A 44 -17.61 11.07 17.67
N ARG A 45 -16.34 11.23 18.04
CA ARG A 45 -15.82 10.68 19.31
C ARG A 45 -16.43 11.35 20.56
N GLN A 46 -16.84 12.60 20.47
CA GLN A 46 -17.38 13.35 21.61
C GLN A 46 -18.87 13.07 21.85
N LEU A 47 -19.63 12.88 20.78
CA LEU A 47 -21.10 12.81 20.84
C LEU A 47 -21.65 11.40 20.62
N ALA A 48 -20.90 10.50 19.97
CA ALA A 48 -21.40 9.14 19.72
C ALA A 48 -21.59 8.37 21.03
N GLU A 49 -22.69 7.64 21.11
CA GLU A 49 -22.87 6.62 22.15
C GLU A 49 -21.71 5.60 22.11
N PRO A 50 -21.29 5.04 23.25
CA PRO A 50 -20.10 4.17 23.31
C PRO A 50 -20.10 3.02 22.30
N GLU A 51 -21.27 2.40 22.07
CA GLU A 51 -21.42 1.31 21.10
C GLU A 51 -21.27 1.79 19.65
N VAL A 52 -21.90 2.92 19.30
CA VAL A 52 -21.74 3.55 17.98
C VAL A 52 -20.28 3.92 17.75
N GLY A 53 -19.64 4.54 18.74
CA GLY A 53 -18.24 4.93 18.67
C GLY A 53 -17.30 3.73 18.52
N TRP A 54 -17.61 2.61 19.17
CA TRP A 54 -16.85 1.35 19.01
C TRP A 54 -16.96 0.81 17.60
N TYR A 55 -18.18 0.65 17.07
CA TYR A 55 -18.35 0.10 15.72
C TYR A 55 -17.86 1.06 14.63
N GLY A 56 -18.04 2.37 14.77
CA GLY A 56 -17.49 3.35 13.84
C GLY A 56 -15.95 3.32 13.82
N PHE A 57 -15.31 3.14 14.98
CA PHE A 57 -13.87 2.96 15.03
C PHE A 57 -13.41 1.66 14.35
N LEU A 58 -14.11 0.55 14.57
CA LEU A 58 -13.82 -0.73 13.89
C LEU A 58 -13.96 -0.62 12.38
N LEU A 59 -14.98 0.08 11.87
CA LEU A 59 -15.15 0.33 10.44
C LEU A 59 -14.00 1.14 9.84
N ILE A 60 -13.45 2.10 10.59
CA ILE A 60 -12.26 2.82 10.14
C ILE A 60 -11.06 1.87 10.04
N CYS A 61 -10.86 0.98 11.02
CA CYS A 61 -9.82 -0.03 10.96
C CYS A 61 -9.99 -0.96 9.76
N GLU A 62 -11.20 -1.50 9.56
CA GLU A 62 -11.53 -2.42 8.47
C GLU A 62 -11.25 -1.79 7.10
N ALA A 63 -11.59 -0.51 6.93
CA ALA A 63 -11.42 0.18 5.66
C ALA A 63 -9.98 0.23 5.16
N HIS A 64 -8.99 0.14 6.06
CA HIS A 64 -7.58 0.17 5.66
C HIS A 64 -7.08 -1.16 5.07
N ASP A 65 -7.73 -2.28 5.37
CA ASP A 65 -7.39 -3.61 4.84
C ASP A 65 -8.20 -3.96 3.58
N GLU A 66 -9.20 -3.15 3.26
CA GLU A 66 -10.08 -3.31 2.12
C GLU A 66 -9.42 -2.94 0.78
N THR A 67 -10.06 -3.35 -0.32
CA THR A 67 -9.67 -2.97 -1.69
C THR A 67 -10.86 -2.35 -2.41
N PRO A 68 -10.78 -1.09 -2.89
CA PRO A 68 -9.67 -0.14 -2.74
C PRO A 68 -9.37 0.27 -1.29
N VAL A 69 -8.09 0.52 -1.00
CA VAL A 69 -7.61 0.91 0.34
C VAL A 69 -8.32 2.15 0.83
N GLY A 70 -8.81 2.14 2.07
CA GLY A 70 -9.47 3.27 2.72
C GLY A 70 -10.97 3.35 2.43
N THR A 71 -11.58 2.27 1.94
CA THR A 71 -13.01 2.21 1.61
C THR A 71 -13.70 1.04 2.29
N LEU A 72 -15.03 1.09 2.36
CA LEU A 72 -15.88 -0.01 2.84
C LEU A 72 -16.87 -0.45 1.75
N PRO A 73 -17.36 -1.70 1.80
CA PRO A 73 -18.47 -2.14 0.97
C PRO A 73 -19.76 -1.40 1.33
N THR A 74 -20.67 -1.26 0.37
CA THR A 74 -22.02 -0.73 0.62
C THR A 74 -23.01 -1.80 1.12
N ASP A 75 -22.62 -3.08 1.07
CA ASP A 75 -23.48 -4.19 1.51
C ASP A 75 -23.48 -4.30 3.04
N GLU A 76 -24.63 -4.01 3.64
CA GLU A 76 -24.87 -4.08 5.08
C GLU A 76 -24.54 -5.44 5.71
N ARG A 77 -24.62 -6.53 4.94
CA ARG A 77 -24.29 -7.87 5.42
C ARG A 77 -22.79 -8.03 5.60
N LEU A 78 -22.01 -7.43 4.71
CA LEU A 78 -20.55 -7.41 4.81
C LEU A 78 -20.11 -6.51 5.96
N LEU A 79 -20.74 -5.33 6.12
CA LEU A 79 -20.48 -4.43 7.24
C LEU A 79 -20.80 -5.09 8.60
N ALA A 80 -21.98 -5.70 8.73
CA ALA A 80 -22.37 -6.40 9.96
C ALA A 80 -21.41 -7.56 10.27
N LYS A 81 -20.99 -8.32 9.24
CA LYS A 81 -20.02 -9.40 9.38
C LYS A 81 -18.65 -8.91 9.83
N ALA A 82 -18.12 -7.83 9.23
CA ALA A 82 -16.85 -7.23 9.61
C ALA A 82 -16.85 -6.78 11.09
N LEU A 83 -17.99 -6.29 11.56
CA LEU A 83 -18.19 -5.86 12.95
C LEU A 83 -18.53 -7.00 13.92
N GLY A 84 -18.72 -8.23 13.44
CA GLY A 84 -19.08 -9.38 14.25
C GLY A 84 -20.48 -9.29 14.88
N ILE A 85 -21.42 -8.62 14.21
CA ILE A 85 -22.81 -8.44 14.68
C ILE A 85 -23.83 -9.00 13.68
N THR A 86 -25.08 -9.15 14.13
CA THR A 86 -26.19 -9.51 13.24
C THR A 86 -26.62 -8.30 12.39
N VAL A 87 -27.24 -8.57 11.24
CA VAL A 87 -27.82 -7.53 10.38
C VAL A 87 -28.91 -6.74 11.12
N ASP A 88 -29.75 -7.41 11.92
CA ASP A 88 -30.77 -6.73 12.74
C ASP A 88 -30.13 -5.77 13.75
N ARG A 89 -28.99 -6.16 14.36
CA ARG A 89 -28.26 -5.27 15.27
C ARG A 89 -27.65 -4.09 14.52
N TRP A 90 -27.11 -4.32 13.33
CA TRP A 90 -26.63 -3.26 12.46
C TRP A 90 -27.72 -2.23 12.15
N HIS A 91 -28.93 -2.68 11.79
CA HIS A 91 -30.08 -1.80 11.54
C HIS A 91 -30.44 -0.97 12.77
N GLN A 92 -30.57 -1.59 13.94
CA GLN A 92 -30.88 -0.89 15.20
C GLN A 92 -29.85 0.21 15.55
N ILE A 93 -28.57 -0.04 15.27
CA ILE A 93 -27.51 0.95 15.56
C ILE A 93 -27.54 2.07 14.51
N CYS A 94 -27.91 1.77 13.26
CA CYS A 94 -28.06 2.77 12.20
C CYS A 94 -29.32 3.65 12.33
N GLU A 95 -30.28 3.29 13.17
CA GLU A 95 -31.45 4.11 13.49
C GLU A 95 -31.17 5.24 14.50
N ARG A 96 -29.98 5.26 15.11
CA ARG A 96 -29.56 6.30 16.06
C ARG A 96 -29.25 7.61 15.34
N GLU A 97 -29.34 8.72 16.08
CA GLU A 97 -29.02 10.06 15.56
C GLU A 97 -27.60 10.11 14.98
N MET A 98 -26.64 9.51 15.69
CA MET A 98 -25.28 9.29 15.23
C MET A 98 -25.09 7.82 14.88
N THR A 99 -24.63 7.51 13.67
CA THR A 99 -24.45 6.14 13.20
C THR A 99 -22.97 5.77 13.06
N PRO A 100 -22.61 4.47 13.01
CA PRO A 100 -21.24 4.04 12.75
C PRO A 100 -20.69 4.52 11.40
N LEU A 101 -21.58 4.89 10.47
CA LEU A 101 -21.27 5.46 9.17
C LEU A 101 -21.22 7.00 9.16
N HIS A 102 -21.12 7.66 10.32
CA HIS A 102 -20.93 9.10 10.37
C HIS A 102 -19.68 9.54 9.59
N GLY A 103 -19.85 10.49 8.66
CA GLY A 103 -18.78 10.98 7.80
C GLY A 103 -18.42 10.09 6.60
N TRP A 104 -19.09 8.94 6.43
CA TRP A 104 -18.92 8.09 5.27
C TRP A 104 -19.87 8.51 4.13
N SER A 105 -19.36 8.55 2.90
CA SER A 105 -20.14 8.87 1.71
C SER A 105 -19.82 7.92 0.55
N ARG A 106 -20.75 7.79 -0.40
CA ARG A 106 -20.54 6.94 -1.58
C ARG A 106 -19.56 7.59 -2.55
N VAL A 107 -18.66 6.79 -3.10
CA VAL A 107 -17.68 7.16 -4.12
C VAL A 107 -17.69 6.14 -5.26
N ARG A 108 -17.27 6.56 -6.45
CA ARG A 108 -17.05 5.67 -7.59
C ARG A 108 -15.57 5.28 -7.68
N CYS A 109 -15.27 4.00 -7.73
CA CYS A 109 -13.91 3.50 -7.90
C CYS A 109 -13.56 3.31 -9.38
N ASP A 110 -12.27 3.22 -9.70
CA ASP A 110 -11.77 3.09 -11.08
C ASP A 110 -12.18 1.77 -11.77
N ASN A 111 -12.46 0.72 -10.98
CA ASN A 111 -13.03 -0.54 -11.44
C ASN A 111 -14.56 -0.49 -11.66
N GLY A 112 -15.20 0.67 -11.44
CA GLY A 112 -16.65 0.87 -11.57
C GLY A 112 -17.47 0.50 -10.34
N GLU A 113 -16.86 0.03 -9.25
CA GLU A 113 -17.57 -0.27 -8.01
C GLU A 113 -17.98 1.01 -7.27
N ILE A 114 -19.07 0.92 -6.50
CA ILE A 114 -19.50 1.97 -5.58
C ILE A 114 -19.11 1.52 -4.17
N ARG A 115 -18.35 2.36 -3.48
CA ARG A 115 -17.81 2.09 -2.14
C ARG A 115 -18.16 3.23 -1.19
N LEU A 116 -18.03 3.00 0.10
CA LEU A 116 -18.10 4.05 1.12
C LEU A 116 -16.69 4.54 1.42
N ALA A 117 -16.49 5.86 1.40
CA ALA A 117 -15.24 6.51 1.77
C ALA A 117 -15.47 7.53 2.89
N HIS A 118 -14.50 7.67 3.77
CA HIS A 118 -14.49 8.69 4.80
C HIS A 118 -13.33 9.66 4.53
N PRO A 119 -13.53 10.98 4.46
CA PRO A 119 -12.50 11.94 4.04
C PRO A 119 -11.16 11.80 4.79
N VAL A 120 -11.23 11.62 6.11
CA VAL A 120 -10.03 11.43 6.96
C VAL A 120 -9.34 10.09 6.69
N VAL A 121 -10.10 9.02 6.41
CA VAL A 121 -9.54 7.70 6.12
C VAL A 121 -8.85 7.73 4.77
N THR A 122 -9.46 8.37 3.77
CA THR A 122 -8.88 8.61 2.44
C THR A 122 -7.58 9.40 2.53
N GLU A 123 -7.55 10.49 3.31
CA GLU A 123 -6.34 11.30 3.53
C GLU A 123 -5.19 10.41 4.06
N VAL A 124 -5.47 9.63 5.10
CA VAL A 124 -4.48 8.73 5.71
C VAL A 124 -4.03 7.62 4.74
N ALA A 125 -4.96 7.06 3.95
CA ALA A 125 -4.64 6.03 2.96
C ALA A 125 -3.74 6.57 1.83
N VAL A 126 -4.00 7.78 1.33
CA VAL A 126 -3.17 8.46 0.33
C VAL A 126 -1.75 8.70 0.86
N GLU A 127 -1.63 9.18 2.10
CA GLU A 127 -0.32 9.40 2.74
C GLU A 127 0.45 8.09 2.93
N ALA A 128 -0.25 7.02 3.35
CA ALA A 128 0.34 5.69 3.52
C ALA A 128 0.87 5.12 2.20
N LEU A 129 0.10 5.23 1.11
CA LEU A 129 0.52 4.81 -0.23
C LEU A 129 1.74 5.61 -0.71
N ALA A 130 1.72 6.93 -0.54
CA ALA A 130 2.86 7.78 -0.89
C ALA A 130 4.13 7.40 -0.09
N SER A 131 3.99 7.16 1.21
CA SER A 131 5.07 6.70 2.08
C SER A 131 5.61 5.33 1.66
N SER A 132 4.72 4.38 1.38
CA SER A 132 5.06 3.03 0.89
C SER A 132 5.92 3.08 -0.37
N ARG A 133 5.48 3.88 -1.37
CA ARG A 133 6.20 4.06 -2.65
C ARG A 133 7.60 4.66 -2.43
N ARG A 134 7.72 5.71 -1.60
CA ARG A 134 9.01 6.31 -1.25
C ARG A 134 9.94 5.31 -0.56
N ASN A 135 9.44 4.60 0.44
CA ASN A 135 10.22 3.63 1.21
C ASN A 135 10.73 2.49 0.33
N ARG A 136 9.92 2.01 -0.63
CA ARG A 136 10.32 1.00 -1.61
C ARG A 136 11.45 1.50 -2.51
N ALA A 137 11.32 2.70 -3.07
CA ALA A 137 12.35 3.31 -3.91
C ALA A 137 13.68 3.51 -3.13
N GLU A 138 13.60 4.02 -1.91
CA GLU A 138 14.78 4.16 -1.05
C GLU A 138 15.42 2.81 -0.69
N ALA A 139 14.61 1.79 -0.41
CA ALA A 139 15.11 0.45 -0.12
C ALA A 139 15.82 -0.16 -1.33
N GLU A 140 15.28 0.02 -2.54
CA GLU A 140 15.92 -0.37 -3.80
C GLU A 140 17.25 0.36 -4.01
N GLN A 141 17.29 1.67 -3.78
CA GLN A 141 18.52 2.45 -3.88
C GLN A 141 19.56 2.03 -2.84
N ARG A 142 19.15 1.81 -1.57
CA ARG A 142 20.03 1.31 -0.50
C ARG A 142 20.61 -0.06 -0.85
N ARG A 143 19.79 -0.97 -1.38
CA ARG A 143 20.24 -2.28 -1.86
C ARG A 143 21.24 -2.16 -3.01
N ARG A 144 20.97 -1.29 -4.00
CA ARG A 144 21.90 -1.02 -5.12
C ARG A 144 23.24 -0.46 -4.62
N ASN A 145 23.20 0.58 -3.80
CA ASN A 145 24.42 1.19 -3.23
C ASN A 145 25.25 0.17 -2.44
N LYS A 146 24.61 -0.69 -1.64
CA LYS A 146 25.29 -1.76 -0.93
C LYS A 146 25.93 -2.77 -1.88
N ARG A 147 25.19 -3.24 -2.90
CA ARG A 147 25.74 -4.17 -3.91
C ARG A 147 26.95 -3.59 -4.62
N LEU A 148 26.88 -2.33 -5.07
CA LEU A 148 27.99 -1.65 -5.74
C LEU A 148 29.21 -1.51 -4.81
N LYS A 149 28.99 -1.14 -3.54
CA LYS A 149 30.05 -1.07 -2.54
C LYS A 149 30.73 -2.44 -2.34
N ASP A 150 29.94 -3.48 -2.11
CA ASP A 150 30.45 -4.84 -1.88
C ASP A 150 31.20 -5.36 -3.12
N LEU A 151 30.70 -5.06 -4.33
CA LEU A 151 31.33 -5.41 -5.60
C LEU A 151 32.66 -4.66 -5.82
N ARG A 152 32.70 -3.36 -5.51
CA ARG A 152 33.94 -2.57 -5.53
C ARG A 152 34.99 -3.19 -4.61
N GLU A 153 34.61 -3.49 -3.37
CA GLU A 153 35.51 -4.10 -2.39
C GLU A 153 36.00 -5.49 -2.85
N MET A 154 35.13 -6.30 -3.48
CA MET A 154 35.51 -7.58 -4.09
C MET A 154 36.57 -7.41 -5.18
N ILE A 155 36.33 -6.51 -6.13
CA ILE A 155 37.21 -6.27 -7.29
C ILE A 155 38.56 -5.72 -6.82
N GLU A 156 38.55 -4.72 -5.94
CA GLU A 156 39.75 -4.02 -5.50
C GLU A 156 40.59 -4.86 -4.53
N LYS A 157 39.97 -5.38 -3.46
CA LYS A 157 40.71 -5.96 -2.33
C LYS A 157 40.92 -7.47 -2.42
N ARG A 158 39.98 -8.21 -3.02
CA ARG A 158 40.05 -9.68 -3.07
C ARG A 158 40.59 -10.17 -4.41
N ILE A 159 40.04 -9.65 -5.51
CA ILE A 159 40.46 -10.03 -6.86
C ILE A 159 41.79 -9.36 -7.24
N GLY A 160 42.03 -8.15 -6.74
CA GLY A 160 43.23 -7.36 -7.03
C GLY A 160 43.17 -6.64 -8.38
N ALA A 161 41.97 -6.43 -8.94
CA ALA A 161 41.75 -5.82 -10.25
C ALA A 161 41.31 -4.34 -10.16
N GLY A 162 41.86 -3.60 -9.18
CA GLY A 162 41.49 -2.21 -8.92
C GLY A 162 41.68 -1.24 -10.10
N GLN A 163 42.56 -1.57 -11.05
CA GLN A 163 42.75 -0.80 -12.28
C GLN A 163 41.47 -0.67 -13.13
N LEU A 164 40.60 -1.68 -13.11
CA LEU A 164 39.35 -1.68 -13.88
C LEU A 164 38.36 -0.63 -13.34
N LEU A 165 38.43 -0.33 -12.04
CA LEU A 165 37.56 0.63 -11.37
C LEU A 165 37.92 2.10 -11.68
N ARG A 166 39.02 2.35 -12.41
CA ARG A 166 39.40 3.70 -12.85
C ARG A 166 38.51 4.21 -13.98
N GLY A 167 37.90 3.31 -14.75
CA GLY A 167 36.96 3.67 -15.80
C GLY A 167 35.70 4.31 -15.20
N PRO A 168 35.28 5.51 -15.65
CA PRO A 168 34.01 6.07 -15.22
C PRO A 168 32.89 5.09 -15.56
N GLN A 169 31.97 4.89 -14.61
CA GLN A 169 30.81 4.01 -14.74
C GLN A 169 31.13 2.52 -15.00
N PHE A 170 32.39 2.07 -14.92
CA PHE A 170 32.73 0.64 -15.11
C PHE A 170 31.93 -0.24 -14.13
N LEU A 171 31.90 0.17 -12.87
CA LEU A 171 31.24 -0.59 -11.81
C LEU A 171 29.72 -0.66 -12.02
N ASP A 172 29.09 0.43 -12.44
CA ASP A 172 27.65 0.46 -12.75
C ASP A 172 27.33 -0.45 -13.95
N ARG A 173 28.07 -0.32 -15.06
CA ARG A 173 27.86 -1.16 -16.25
C ARG A 173 28.09 -2.65 -15.96
N PHE A 174 29.08 -2.97 -15.13
CA PHE A 174 29.33 -4.35 -14.73
C PHE A 174 28.24 -4.89 -13.79
N ASP A 175 27.72 -4.08 -12.85
CA ASP A 175 26.57 -4.48 -12.00
C ASP A 175 25.32 -4.75 -12.84
N ASP A 176 25.05 -3.89 -13.83
CA ASP A 176 23.91 -4.01 -14.74
C ASP A 176 24.06 -5.25 -15.63
N TRP A 177 25.24 -5.47 -16.21
CA TRP A 177 25.56 -6.66 -17.02
C TRP A 177 25.42 -7.96 -16.20
N LEU A 178 25.87 -7.97 -14.95
CA LEU A 178 25.67 -9.09 -14.03
C LEU A 178 24.18 -9.34 -13.72
N ALA A 179 23.41 -8.26 -13.51
CA ALA A 179 21.99 -8.37 -13.20
C ALA A 179 21.17 -8.90 -14.39
N GLU A 180 21.54 -8.52 -15.62
CA GLU A 180 20.86 -8.97 -16.84
C GLU A 180 21.20 -10.42 -17.19
N ARG A 181 22.49 -10.78 -17.14
CA ARG A 181 22.97 -12.09 -17.62
C ARG A 181 22.92 -13.19 -16.57
N TYR A 182 23.07 -12.81 -15.29
CA TYR A 182 23.19 -13.74 -14.17
C TYR A 182 22.34 -13.31 -12.95
N PRO A 183 21.02 -13.12 -13.10
CA PRO A 183 20.16 -12.56 -12.06
C PRO A 183 20.13 -13.40 -10.76
N GLU A 184 20.16 -14.72 -10.89
CA GLU A 184 20.04 -15.66 -9.75
C GLU A 184 21.40 -16.12 -9.20
N THR A 185 22.50 -15.75 -9.84
CA THR A 185 23.83 -16.27 -9.46
C THR A 185 24.39 -15.53 -8.26
N GLN A 186 24.78 -16.28 -7.24
CA GLN A 186 25.44 -15.70 -6.08
C GLN A 186 26.83 -15.15 -6.45
N ARG A 187 27.03 -13.86 -6.20
CA ARG A 187 28.25 -13.10 -6.53
C ARG A 187 29.44 -13.39 -5.61
N ARG A 188 29.90 -14.65 -5.61
CA ARG A 188 31.12 -15.09 -4.90
C ARG A 188 32.37 -14.75 -5.71
N GLU A 189 33.52 -14.66 -5.05
CA GLU A 189 34.78 -14.22 -5.67
C GLU A 189 35.13 -14.97 -6.96
N GLY A 190 35.09 -16.31 -6.94
CA GLY A 190 35.44 -17.12 -8.12
C GLY A 190 34.55 -16.82 -9.34
N PHE A 191 33.25 -16.64 -9.10
CA PHE A 191 32.31 -16.26 -10.16
C PHE A 191 32.56 -14.84 -10.65
N ILE A 192 32.76 -13.87 -9.74
CA ILE A 192 33.03 -12.48 -10.14
C ILE A 192 34.33 -12.37 -10.94
N ARG A 193 35.34 -13.18 -10.64
CA ARG A 193 36.58 -13.23 -11.43
C ARG A 193 36.31 -13.68 -12.86
N GLN A 194 35.61 -14.79 -13.04
CA GLN A 194 35.21 -15.28 -14.36
C GLN A 194 34.35 -14.26 -15.13
N ALA A 195 33.39 -13.65 -14.44
CA ALA A 195 32.50 -12.65 -15.01
C ALA A 195 33.24 -11.38 -15.46
N LEU A 196 34.27 -10.95 -14.73
CA LEU A 196 35.12 -9.82 -15.14
C LEU A 196 35.88 -10.13 -16.43
N ASP A 197 36.42 -11.34 -16.57
CA ASP A 197 37.14 -11.75 -17.77
C ASP A 197 36.20 -11.76 -18.99
N GLU A 198 34.99 -12.30 -18.83
CA GLU A 198 33.94 -12.28 -19.87
C GLU A 198 33.55 -10.83 -20.24
N PHE A 199 33.22 -10.02 -19.23
CA PHE A 199 32.78 -8.63 -19.45
C PHE A 199 33.85 -7.77 -20.12
N THR A 200 35.12 -7.92 -19.72
CA THR A 200 36.23 -7.17 -20.33
C THR A 200 36.54 -7.62 -21.75
N ALA A 201 36.41 -8.92 -22.05
CA ALA A 201 36.55 -9.43 -23.41
C ALA A 201 35.43 -8.94 -24.33
N GLU A 202 34.20 -8.78 -23.83
CA GLU A 202 33.09 -8.20 -24.58
C GLU A 202 33.29 -6.71 -24.84
N MET A 203 33.77 -5.95 -23.86
CA MET A 203 34.05 -4.51 -24.02
C MET A 203 35.21 -4.18 -24.95
N ALA A 204 36.06 -5.16 -25.27
CA ALA A 204 37.20 -5.02 -26.18
C ALA A 204 36.87 -5.36 -27.65
N ARG A 205 35.65 -5.85 -27.94
CA ARG A 205 35.14 -6.10 -29.29
C ARG A 205 34.39 -4.89 -29.82
#